data_AF-A0A174LVR3-F1
#
_entry.id   AF-A0A174LVR3-F1
#
_cell.length_a   1.000
_cell.length_b   1.000
_cell.length_c   1.000
_cell.angle_alpha   90.00
_cell.angle_beta   90.00
_cell.angle_gamma   90.00
#
_symmetry.space_group_name_H-M   'P 1'
#
loop_
_entity.id
_entity.type
_entity.pdbx_description
1 polymer ?
#
loop_
_entity_poly.entity_id
_entity_poly.type
_entity_poly.pdbx_seq_one_letter_code
_entity_poly.pdbx_strand_id
1 'polypeptide(L)'
;MRTVIIKVDSKEAEYIERLDYERGFTKDVLQRIIESHMDDPGVVNSETFKAYQKQGVELDAQFKMAVTELEQKYIPDTLKGHKIRWNLEYKTAELKVDILCNCEIEGIK
;
A
#
# COMPACT_ATOMS: atom_id res chain seq x y z
N MET A 1 -18.47 -7.24 -14.83
CA MET A 1 -17.24 -7.04 -14.03
C MET A 1 -16.29 -8.15 -14.42
N ARG A 2 -15.12 -7.82 -14.95
CA ARG A 2 -14.09 -8.79 -15.38
C ARG A 2 -12.92 -8.69 -14.40
N THR A 3 -12.33 -9.82 -14.03
CA THR A 3 -11.20 -9.85 -13.08
C THR A 3 -10.05 -10.61 -13.70
N VAL A 4 -8.85 -10.03 -13.64
CA VAL A 4 -7.60 -10.65 -14.07
C VAL A 4 -6.77 -10.97 -12.83
N ILE A 5 -6.22 -12.18 -12.76
CA ILE A 5 -5.33 -12.59 -11.68
C ILE A 5 -3.92 -12.64 -12.24
N ILE A 6 -3.02 -11.86 -11.65
CA ILE A 6 -1.63 -11.73 -12.06
C ILE A 6 -0.76 -12.27 -10.94
N LYS A 7 0.12 -13.23 -11.25
CA LYS A 7 1.07 -13.76 -10.28
C LYS A 7 2.23 -12.78 -10.14
N VAL A 8 2.49 -12.31 -8.92
CA VAL A 8 3.64 -11.45 -8.63
C VAL A 8 4.78 -12.28 -8.02
N ASP A 9 5.98 -11.70 -7.97
CA ASP A 9 7.09 -12.31 -7.25
C ASP A 9 6.79 -12.32 -5.74
N SER A 10 6.94 -13.48 -5.10
CA SER A 10 6.63 -13.63 -3.67
C SER A 10 7.46 -12.71 -2.78
N LYS A 11 8.73 -12.45 -3.10
CA LYS A 11 9.57 -11.56 -2.29
C LYS A 11 9.13 -10.11 -2.42
N GLU A 12 8.67 -9.70 -3.59
CA GLU A 12 8.10 -8.36 -3.78
C GLU A 12 6.78 -8.22 -3.00
N ALA A 13 5.92 -9.25 -3.01
CA ALA A 13 4.71 -9.25 -2.19
C ALA A 13 5.01 -9.19 -0.69
N GLU A 14 5.95 -9.99 -0.19
CA GLU A 14 6.41 -9.99 1.20
C GLU A 14 7.04 -8.64 1.60
N TYR A 15 7.79 -8.01 0.70
CA TYR A 15 8.38 -6.69 0.94
C TYR A 15 7.30 -5.62 1.12
N ILE A 16 6.27 -5.62 0.26
CA ILE A 16 5.15 -4.70 0.36
C ILE A 16 4.32 -4.99 1.62
N GLU A 17 4.06 -6.26 1.95
CA GLU A 17 3.38 -6.66 3.18
C GLU A 17 4.09 -6.14 4.42
N ARG A 18 5.42 -6.28 4.48
CA ARG A 18 6.23 -5.78 5.60
C ARG A 18 6.10 -4.26 5.74
N LEU A 19 6.21 -3.52 4.63
CA LEU A 19 6.06 -2.06 4.65
C LEU A 19 4.66 -1.64 5.11
N ASP A 20 3.61 -2.35 4.67
CA ASP A 20 2.22 -2.08 5.04
C ASP A 20 1.95 -2.35 6.53
N TYR A 21 2.55 -3.42 7.05
CA TYR A 21 2.51 -3.73 8.47
C TYR A 21 3.26 -2.67 9.30
N GLU A 22 4.50 -2.35 8.94
CA GLU A 22 5.34 -1.40 9.70
C GLU A 22 4.75 0.01 9.73
N ARG A 23 4.18 0.49 8.61
CA ARG A 23 3.51 1.79 8.56
C ARG A 23 2.24 1.79 9.42
N GLY A 24 1.46 0.71 9.41
CA GLY A 24 0.28 0.54 10.24
C GLY A 24 0.63 0.56 11.73
N PHE A 25 1.64 -0.23 12.11
CA PHE A 25 2.16 -0.25 13.47
C PHE A 25 2.65 1.11 13.94
N THR A 26 3.41 1.83 13.10
CA THR A 26 3.93 3.17 13.44
C THR A 26 2.79 4.17 13.66
N LYS A 27 1.74 4.10 12.85
CA LYS A 27 0.53 4.92 13.02
C LYS A 27 -0.17 4.60 14.34
N ASP A 28 -0.30 3.33 14.71
CA ASP A 28 -0.91 2.91 15.97
C ASP A 28 -0.10 3.39 17.17
N VAL A 29 1.23 3.35 17.10
CA VAL A 29 2.11 3.88 18.15
C VAL A 29 1.91 5.39 18.32
N LEU A 30 1.91 6.15 17.23
CA LEU A 30 1.66 7.60 17.28
C LEU A 30 0.29 7.93 17.87
N GLN A 31 -0.75 7.17 17.49
CA GLN A 31 -2.09 7.34 18.04
C GLN A 31 -2.11 7.07 19.55
N ARG A 32 -1.51 5.98 20.02
CA ARG A 32 -1.42 5.66 21.45
C ARG A 32 -0.68 6.72 22.25
N ILE A 33 0.37 7.32 21.69
CA ILE A 33 1.10 8.41 22.34
C ILE A 33 0.16 9.61 22.55
N ILE A 34 -0.61 9.99 21.52
CA ILE A 34 -1.59 11.10 21.60
C ILE A 34 -2.69 10.78 22.61
N GLU A 35 -3.27 9.59 22.56
CA GLU A 35 -4.34 9.15 23.46
C GLU A 35 -3.89 9.08 24.92
N SER A 36 -2.61 8.76 25.17
CA SER A 36 -2.05 8.71 26.52
C SER A 36 -1.72 10.11 27.09
N HIS A 37 -1.72 11.14 26.24
CA HIS A 37 -1.31 12.51 26.58
C HIS A 37 -2.29 13.55 26.04
N MET A 38 -3.60 13.27 26.09
CA MET A 38 -4.64 14.14 25.49
C MET A 38 -4.62 15.57 26.03
N ASP A 39 -4.23 15.76 27.28
CA ASP A 39 -4.16 17.07 27.95
C ASP A 39 -2.81 17.80 27.75
N ASP A 40 -1.83 17.15 27.12
CA ASP A 40 -0.51 17.72 26.84
C ASP A 40 -0.32 17.96 25.33
N PRO A 41 -0.63 19.17 24.83
CA PRO A 41 -0.39 19.51 23.42
C PRO A 41 1.10 19.54 23.06
N GLY A 42 2.01 19.53 24.05
CA GLY A 42 3.45 19.46 23.85
C GLY A 42 3.94 18.07 23.43
N VAL A 43 3.14 17.01 23.61
CA VAL A 43 3.55 15.62 23.34
C VAL A 43 4.03 15.42 21.89
N VAL A 44 3.41 16.12 20.93
CA VAL A 44 3.79 16.05 19.51
C VAL A 44 5.16 16.64 19.21
N ASN A 45 5.68 17.47 20.12
CA ASN A 45 7.02 18.05 20.00
C ASN A 45 8.10 17.22 20.68
N SER A 46 7.72 16.18 21.43
CA SER A 46 8.66 15.26 22.09
C SER A 46 9.57 14.57 21.06
N GLU A 47 10.79 14.25 21.49
CA GLU A 47 11.76 13.55 20.64
C GLU A 47 11.21 12.18 20.19
N THR A 48 10.54 11.46 21.10
CA THR A 48 9.92 10.16 20.81
C THR A 48 8.84 10.28 19.74
N PHE A 49 7.93 11.25 19.85
CA PHE A 49 6.87 11.44 18.85
C PHE A 49 7.46 11.79 17.49
N LYS A 50 8.42 12.71 17.44
CA LYS A 50 9.11 13.10 16.20
C LYS A 50 9.86 11.94 15.54
N ALA A 51 10.47 11.06 16.34
CA ALA A 51 11.16 9.87 15.82
C ALA A 51 10.18 8.93 15.10
N TYR A 52 9.06 8.58 15.74
CA TYR A 52 8.03 7.74 15.11
C TYR A 52 7.35 8.44 13.94
N GLN A 53 7.14 9.75 14.03
CA GLN A 53 6.58 10.53 12.92
C GLN A 53 7.48 10.47 11.70
N LYS A 54 8.80 10.69 11.87
CA LYS A 54 9.78 10.60 10.80
C LYS A 54 9.80 9.19 10.19
N GLN A 55 9.86 8.16 11.03
CA GLN A 55 9.81 6.77 10.58
C GLN A 55 8.53 6.48 9.77
N GLY A 56 7.37 6.97 10.22
CA GLY A 56 6.10 6.80 9.53
C GLY A 56 6.08 7.46 8.15
N VAL A 57 6.69 8.65 8.01
CA VAL A 57 6.84 9.33 6.72
C VAL A 57 7.75 8.55 5.78
N GLU A 58 8.87 8.03 6.29
CA GLU A 58 9.82 7.24 5.49
C GLU A 58 9.19 5.92 5.01
N LEU A 59 8.45 5.22 5.88
CA LEU A 59 7.73 3.99 5.54
C LEU A 59 6.61 4.24 4.52
N ASP A 60 5.84 5.33 4.66
CA ASP A 60 4.78 5.66 3.72
C ASP A 60 5.34 6.01 2.33
N ALA A 61 6.50 6.69 2.27
CA ALA A 61 7.20 6.94 1.02
C ALA A 61 7.70 5.65 0.36
N GLN A 62 8.35 4.76 1.13
CA GLN A 62 8.81 3.45 0.63
C GLN A 62 7.65 2.59 0.13
N PHE A 63 6.54 2.55 0.87
CA PHE A 63 5.34 1.82 0.47
C PHE A 63 4.76 2.34 -0.84
N LYS A 64 4.61 3.66 -0.99
CA LYS A 64 4.12 4.29 -2.23
C LYS A 64 5.01 3.99 -3.43
N MET A 65 6.33 4.03 -3.24
CA MET A 65 7.29 3.68 -4.29
C MET A 65 7.13 2.22 -4.70
N ALA A 66 7.11 1.29 -3.73
CA ALA A 66 6.98 -0.14 -4.00
C ALA A 66 5.65 -0.49 -4.70
N VAL A 67 4.55 0.14 -4.28
CA VAL A 67 3.26 0.01 -4.95
C VAL A 67 3.31 0.54 -6.38
N THR A 68 3.92 1.69 -6.61
CA THR A 68 4.06 2.28 -7.96
C THR A 68 4.89 1.37 -8.87
N GLU A 69 6.00 0.82 -8.37
CA GLU A 69 6.83 -0.14 -9.10
C GLU A 69 6.06 -1.42 -9.42
N LEU A 70 5.27 -1.94 -8.48
CA LEU A 70 4.40 -3.09 -8.69
C LEU A 70 3.35 -2.82 -9.77
N GLU A 71 2.69 -1.66 -9.73
CA GLU A 71 1.73 -1.27 -10.75
C GLU A 71 2.37 -1.18 -12.13
N GLN A 72 3.55 -0.55 -12.23
CA GLN A 72 4.27 -0.42 -13.50
C GLN A 72 4.73 -1.77 -14.06
N LYS A 73 5.16 -2.69 -13.18
CA LYS A 73 5.74 -3.97 -13.56
C LYS A 73 4.69 -5.02 -13.90
N TYR A 74 3.59 -5.07 -13.16
CA TYR A 74 2.61 -6.16 -13.25
C TYR A 74 1.30 -5.77 -13.92
N ILE A 75 0.85 -4.51 -13.84
CA ILE A 75 -0.39 -4.12 -14.49
C ILE A 75 -0.12 -3.87 -15.97
N PRO A 76 -0.74 -4.65 -16.88
CA PRO A 76 -0.52 -4.51 -18.32
C PRO A 76 -0.85 -3.10 -18.80
N ASP A 77 -0.08 -2.61 -19.76
CA ASP A 77 -0.33 -1.30 -20.39
C ASP A 77 -1.72 -1.21 -21.03
N THR A 78 -2.29 -2.33 -21.49
CA THR A 78 -3.65 -2.40 -22.03
C THR A 78 -4.75 -2.10 -20.99
N LEU A 79 -4.43 -2.19 -19.70
CA LEU A 79 -5.33 -1.79 -18.60
C LEU A 79 -5.10 -0.34 -18.15
N LYS A 80 -4.00 0.30 -18.57
CA LYS A 80 -3.70 1.70 -18.22
C LYS A 80 -4.69 2.61 -18.96
N GLY A 81 -5.41 3.44 -18.20
CA GLY A 81 -6.49 4.30 -18.72
C GLY A 81 -7.89 3.73 -18.57
N HIS A 82 -8.02 2.45 -18.18
CA HIS A 82 -9.31 1.89 -17.79
C HIS A 82 -9.60 2.12 -16.30
N LYS A 83 -10.88 2.14 -15.96
CA LYS A 83 -11.30 2.19 -14.56
C LYS A 83 -11.05 0.81 -13.93
N ILE A 84 -9.91 0.66 -13.29
CA ILE A 84 -9.51 -0.57 -12.61
C ILE A 84 -9.43 -0.36 -11.10
N ARG A 85 -9.60 -1.44 -10.36
CA ARG A 85 -9.25 -1.55 -8.94
C ARG A 85 -8.41 -2.81 -8.80
N TRP A 86 -7.35 -2.77 -8.01
CA TRP A 86 -6.59 -3.99 -7.74
C TRP A 86 -6.38 -4.22 -6.25
N ASN A 87 -6.12 -5.47 -5.91
CA ASN A 87 -5.77 -5.92 -4.56
C ASN A 87 -4.66 -6.96 -4.66
N LEU A 88 -3.57 -6.74 -3.95
CA LEU A 88 -2.50 -7.71 -3.80
C LEU A 88 -2.79 -8.60 -2.60
N GLU A 89 -2.94 -9.90 -2.83
CA GLU A 89 -3.01 -10.87 -1.75
C GLU A 89 -1.60 -11.35 -1.40
N TYR A 90 -1.07 -10.89 -0.26
CA TYR A 90 0.32 -11.13 0.13
C TYR A 90 0.66 -12.62 0.26
N LYS A 91 -0.21 -13.39 0.93
CA LYS A 91 -0.01 -14.83 1.17
C LYS A 91 0.12 -15.67 -0.10
N THR A 92 -0.65 -15.32 -1.13
CA THR A 92 -0.65 -16.06 -2.38
C THR A 92 0.18 -15.38 -3.46
N ALA A 93 0.71 -14.16 -3.22
CA ALA A 93 1.36 -13.34 -4.24
C ALA A 93 0.49 -13.20 -5.50
N GLU A 94 -0.82 -12.99 -5.31
CA GLU A 94 -1.78 -12.82 -6.40
C GLU A 94 -2.31 -11.39 -6.42
N LEU A 95 -2.03 -10.68 -7.50
CA LEU A 95 -2.57 -9.37 -7.79
C LEU A 95 -3.89 -9.55 -8.56
N LYS A 96 -5.01 -9.31 -7.88
CA LYS A 96 -6.35 -9.35 -8.47
C LYS A 96 -6.68 -7.97 -9.00
N VAL A 97 -6.89 -7.86 -10.31
CA VAL A 97 -7.24 -6.61 -11.00
C VAL A 97 -8.67 -6.69 -11.50
N ASP A 98 -9.57 -5.94 -10.86
CA ASP A 98 -10.97 -5.80 -11.24
C ASP A 98 -11.14 -4.66 -12.25
N ILE A 99 -11.70 -4.98 -13.40
CA ILE A 99 -12.02 -4.04 -14.48
C ILE A 99 -13.47 -3.59 -14.28
N LEU A 100 -13.62 -2.31 -13.96
CA LEU A 100 -14.90 -1.67 -13.62
C LEU A 100 -15.55 -0.96 -14.81
N CYS A 101 -14.96 -1.05 -16.01
CA CYS A 101 -15.52 -0.52 -17.24
C CYS A 101 -15.92 -1.62 -18.24
N ASN A 102 -16.85 -1.29 -19.13
CA ASN A 102 -17.35 -2.19 -20.17
C ASN A 102 -16.60 -2.05 -21.51
N CYS A 103 -15.46 -1.35 -21.54
CA CYS A 103 -14.65 -1.20 -22.75
C CYS A 103 -14.17 -2.56 -23.28
N GLU A 104 -14.12 -2.76 -24.60
CA GLU A 104 -13.37 -3.87 -25.17
C GLU A 104 -11.88 -3.66 -24.89
N ILE A 105 -11.23 -4.68 -24.33
CA ILE A 105 -9.81 -4.65 -24.00
C ILE A 105 -9.17 -5.83 -24.70
N GLU A 106 -8.22 -5.56 -25.59
CA GLU A 106 -7.53 -6.61 -26.34
C GLU A 106 -6.85 -7.60 -25.40
N GLY A 107 -7.11 -8.89 -25.61
CA GLY A 107 -6.53 -9.98 -24.81
C GLY A 107 -7.26 -10.30 -23.50
N ILE A 108 -8.30 -9.54 -23.12
CA ILE A 108 -9.11 -9.81 -21.92
C ILE A 108 -10.56 -10.04 -22.33
N LYS A 109 -10.94 -11.33 -22.44
CA LYS A 109 -12.33 -11.76 -22.67
C LYS A 109 -13.18 -11.57 -21.43
#